data_AF-A0A6C1PMI7-F1
#
_entry.id   AF-A0A6C1PMI7-F1
#
_cell.length_a   1.000
_cell.length_b   1.000
_cell.length_c   1.000
_cell.angle_alpha   90.00
_cell.angle_beta   90.00
_cell.angle_gamma   90.00
#
_symmetry.space_group_name_H-M   'P 1'
#
loop_
_entity.id
_entity.type
_entity.pdbx_description
1 polymer ?
#
loop_
_entity_poly.entity_id
_entity_poly.type
_entity_poly.pdbx_seq_one_letter_code
_entity_poly.pdbx_strand_id
1 'polypeptide(L)'
;SDEAPEQFEVFGRWLSNYLAGTAGEAAVTEQIRSVREIKSMFATKLKEYGERLKEEARKEALQQGRREGRQEGHREGRQEERLETARAFKEQGVDAAVIAKATGLSLSEIEAL
;
A
#
# COMPACT_ATOMS: atom_id res chain seq x y z
N SER A 1 -26.88 -9.04 -7.27
CA SER A 1 -28.16 -8.98 -7.98
C SER A 1 -27.88 -8.98 -9.47
N ASP A 2 -27.80 -10.17 -10.05
CA ASP A 2 -27.43 -10.44 -11.45
C ASP A 2 -28.67 -10.89 -12.24
N GLU A 3 -29.70 -10.05 -12.32
CA GLU A 3 -30.96 -10.37 -13.03
C GLU A 3 -31.18 -9.54 -14.30
N ALA A 4 -30.23 -8.68 -14.68
CA ALA A 4 -30.40 -7.78 -15.80
C ALA A 4 -29.98 -8.27 -17.21
N PRO A 5 -29.27 -9.40 -17.46
CA PRO A 5 -28.79 -9.69 -18.82
C PRO A 5 -29.93 -9.93 -19.83
N GLU A 6 -30.94 -10.72 -19.46
CA GLU A 6 -32.00 -11.14 -20.39
C GLU A 6 -32.96 -10.00 -20.75
N GLN A 7 -33.29 -9.13 -19.79
CA GLN A 7 -34.20 -8.01 -20.05
C GLN A 7 -33.58 -6.97 -21.00
N PHE A 8 -32.26 -6.75 -20.92
CA PHE A 8 -31.57 -5.87 -21.85
C PHE A 8 -31.50 -6.47 -23.27
N GLU A 9 -31.38 -7.78 -23.41
CA GLU A 9 -31.42 -8.43 -24.73
C GLU A 9 -32.81 -8.38 -25.37
N VAL A 10 -33.86 -8.66 -24.59
CA VAL A 10 -35.25 -8.58 -25.05
C VAL A 10 -35.62 -7.14 -25.43
N PHE A 11 -35.27 -6.17 -24.58
CA PHE A 11 -35.47 -4.75 -24.87
C PHE A 11 -34.68 -4.29 -26.10
N GLY A 12 -33.41 -4.69 -26.20
CA GLY A 12 -32.56 -4.37 -27.35
C GLY A 12 -33.14 -4.91 -28.66
N ARG A 13 -33.66 -6.14 -28.66
CA ARG A 13 -34.27 -6.77 -29.84
C ARG A 13 -35.59 -6.09 -30.24
N TRP A 14 -36.45 -5.76 -29.27
CA TRP A 14 -37.68 -5.01 -29.54
C TRP A 14 -37.38 -3.60 -30.07
N LEU A 15 -36.45 -2.88 -29.42
CA LEU A 15 -36.08 -1.52 -29.78
C LEU A 15 -35.43 -1.46 -31.17
N SER A 16 -34.56 -2.43 -31.50
CA SER A 16 -33.98 -2.55 -32.85
C SER A 16 -35.05 -2.77 -33.92
N ASN A 17 -36.03 -3.65 -33.69
CA ASN A 17 -37.13 -3.87 -34.64
C ASN A 17 -38.02 -2.64 -34.82
N TYR A 18 -38.29 -1.91 -33.73
CA TYR A 18 -39.06 -0.67 -33.76
C TYR A 18 -38.29 0.46 -34.50
N LEU A 19 -37.00 0.61 -34.19
CA LEU A 19 -36.18 1.63 -34.82
C LEU A 19 -35.87 1.29 -36.28
N ALA A 20 -35.67 0.03 -36.67
CA ALA A 20 -35.50 -0.38 -38.06
C ALA A 20 -36.67 0.04 -38.97
N GLY A 21 -37.87 0.25 -38.42
CA GLY A 21 -39.02 0.79 -39.13
C GLY A 21 -39.04 2.32 -39.29
N THR A 22 -38.13 3.05 -38.63
CA THR A 22 -38.11 4.53 -38.57
C THR A 22 -36.73 5.15 -38.91
N ALA A 23 -35.65 4.42 -38.65
CA ALA A 23 -34.26 4.77 -38.89
C ALA A 23 -33.50 3.48 -39.27
N GLY A 24 -32.55 3.55 -40.21
CA GLY A 24 -31.82 2.36 -40.68
C GLY A 24 -31.12 1.61 -39.54
N GLU A 25 -31.25 0.28 -39.51
CA GLU A 25 -30.72 -0.66 -38.51
C GLU A 25 -29.22 -0.46 -38.17
N ALA A 26 -28.44 0.04 -39.13
CA ALA A 26 -27.03 0.35 -38.97
C ALA A 26 -26.75 1.46 -37.93
N ALA A 27 -27.60 2.49 -37.86
CA ALA A 27 -27.36 3.64 -36.98
C ALA A 27 -27.53 3.29 -35.49
N VAL A 28 -28.47 2.39 -35.19
CA VAL A 28 -28.77 1.94 -33.82
C VAL A 28 -27.71 0.96 -33.33
N THR A 29 -27.29 0.03 -34.18
CA THR A 29 -26.28 -0.98 -33.85
C THR A 29 -24.91 -0.35 -33.57
N GLU A 30 -24.55 0.72 -34.30
CA GLU A 30 -23.30 1.46 -34.08
C GLU A 30 -23.28 2.20 -32.72
N GLN A 31 -24.38 2.84 -32.32
CA GLN A 31 -24.48 3.50 -31.02
C GLN A 31 -24.42 2.51 -29.84
N ILE A 32 -25.13 1.38 -29.93
CA ILE A 32 -25.08 0.32 -28.89
C ILE A 32 -23.66 -0.26 -28.79
N ARG A 33 -22.99 -0.47 -29.92
CA ARG A 33 -21.60 -0.93 -29.97
C ARG A 33 -20.65 0.07 -29.31
N SER A 34 -20.77 1.36 -29.63
CA SER A 34 -19.97 2.43 -29.04
C SER A 34 -20.08 2.47 -27.50
N VAL A 35 -21.29 2.38 -26.95
CA VAL A 35 -21.49 2.35 -25.49
C VAL A 35 -20.82 1.14 -24.83
N ARG A 36 -20.87 -0.03 -25.47
CA ARG A 36 -20.19 -1.24 -24.98
C ARG A 36 -18.67 -1.08 -24.99
N GLU A 37 -18.12 -0.48 -26.06
CA GLU A 37 -16.69 -0.20 -26.20
C GLU A 37 -16.23 0.80 -25.12
N ILE A 38 -16.99 1.87 -24.88
CA ILE A 38 -16.73 2.83 -23.80
C ILE A 38 -16.72 2.12 -22.44
N LYS A 39 -17.73 1.30 -22.13
CA LYS A 39 -17.77 0.52 -20.88
C LYS A 39 -16.55 -0.39 -20.71
N SER A 40 -16.13 -1.07 -21.79
CA SER A 40 -14.94 -1.94 -21.77
C SER A 40 -13.66 -1.14 -21.52
N MET A 41 -13.50 0.02 -22.18
CA MET A 41 -12.36 0.91 -22.00
C MET A 41 -12.30 1.44 -20.56
N PHE A 42 -13.43 1.89 -19.99
CA PHE A 42 -13.51 2.32 -18.60
C PHE A 42 -13.18 1.18 -17.62
N ALA A 43 -13.72 -0.01 -17.83
CA ALA A 43 -13.42 -1.17 -16.99
C ALA A 43 -11.92 -1.52 -17.01
N THR A 44 -11.30 -1.44 -18.20
CA THR A 44 -9.86 -1.65 -18.37
C THR A 44 -9.06 -0.60 -17.61
N LYS A 45 -9.42 0.69 -17.78
CA LYS A 45 -8.75 1.79 -17.08
C LYS A 45 -8.88 1.68 -15.57
N LEU A 46 -10.07 1.36 -15.05
CA LEU A 46 -10.26 1.16 -13.61
C LEU A 46 -9.40 0.03 -13.06
N LYS A 47 -9.28 -1.07 -13.82
CA LYS A 47 -8.39 -2.18 -13.44
C LYS A 47 -6.92 -1.73 -13.43
N GLU A 48 -6.47 -1.04 -14.47
CA GLU A 48 -5.10 -0.48 -14.55
C GLU A 48 -4.81 0.47 -13.37
N TYR A 49 -5.74 1.36 -13.02
CA TYR A 49 -5.61 2.24 -11.87
C TYR A 49 -5.53 1.46 -10.55
N GLY A 50 -6.37 0.45 -10.37
CA GLY A 50 -6.35 -0.40 -9.17
C GLY A 50 -5.02 -1.13 -9.00
N GLU A 51 -4.48 -1.71 -10.07
CA GLU A 51 -3.18 -2.40 -10.04
C GLU A 51 -2.04 -1.43 -9.72
N ARG A 52 -2.04 -0.24 -10.33
CA ARG A 52 -1.05 0.80 -10.02
C ARG A 52 -1.09 1.23 -8.56
N LEU A 53 -2.26 1.53 -8.02
CA LEU A 53 -2.41 1.95 -6.63
C LEU A 53 -1.90 0.87 -5.67
N LYS A 54 -2.18 -0.40 -5.98
CA LYS A 54 -1.68 -1.54 -5.20
C LYS A 54 -0.16 -1.65 -5.26
N GLU A 55 0.44 -1.42 -6.43
CA GLU A 55 1.89 -1.44 -6.60
C GLU A 55 2.56 -0.28 -5.86
N GLU A 56 2.03 0.94 -5.99
CA GLU A 56 2.48 2.14 -5.29
C GLU A 56 2.41 1.94 -3.77
N ALA A 57 1.27 1.51 -3.24
CA ALA A 57 1.09 1.21 -1.82
C ALA A 57 2.08 0.15 -1.31
N ARG A 58 2.35 -0.90 -2.10
CA ARG A 58 3.34 -1.93 -1.74
C ARG A 58 4.75 -1.37 -1.69
N LYS A 59 5.12 -0.51 -2.65
CA LYS A 59 6.44 0.14 -2.69
C LYS A 59 6.64 1.06 -1.48
N GLU A 60 5.64 1.89 -1.19
CA GLU A 60 5.65 2.80 -0.04
C GLU A 60 5.76 2.03 1.28
N ALA A 61 4.92 1.01 1.48
CA ALA A 61 4.97 0.18 2.69
C ALA A 61 6.35 -0.49 2.89
N LEU A 62 6.95 -1.01 1.81
CA LEU A 62 8.29 -1.61 1.89
C LEU A 62 9.37 -0.57 2.20
N GLN A 63 9.28 0.62 1.59
CA GLN A 63 10.23 1.70 1.83
C GLN A 63 10.14 2.21 3.26
N GLN A 64 8.93 2.43 3.75
CA GLN A 64 8.68 2.88 5.12
C GLN A 64 9.15 1.84 6.13
N GLY A 65 8.76 0.58 5.98
CA GLY A 65 9.21 -0.49 6.87
C GLY A 65 10.73 -0.67 6.90
N ARG A 66 11.42 -0.54 5.75
CA ARG A 66 12.89 -0.56 5.70
C ARG A 66 13.53 0.66 6.37
N ARG A 67 12.90 1.83 6.28
CA ARG A 67 13.41 3.05 6.91
C ARG A 67 13.24 2.98 8.42
N GLU A 68 12.05 2.64 8.89
CA GLU A 68 11.72 2.49 10.30
C GLU A 68 12.58 1.39 10.94
N GLY A 69 12.63 0.19 10.35
CA GLY A 69 13.43 -0.90 10.89
C GLY A 69 14.93 -0.60 10.95
N ARG A 70 15.49 0.15 9.99
CA ARG A 70 16.88 0.60 10.09
C ARG A 70 17.09 1.65 11.19
N GLN A 71 16.15 2.57 11.35
CA GLN A 71 16.25 3.61 12.36
C GLN A 71 16.12 3.03 13.78
N GLU A 72 15.16 2.12 13.96
CA GLU A 72 14.94 1.39 15.21
C GLU A 72 16.15 0.51 15.54
N GLY A 73 16.58 -0.35 14.61
CA GLY A 73 17.74 -1.21 14.82
C GLY A 73 19.03 -0.44 15.11
N HIS A 74 19.26 0.72 14.48
CA HIS A 74 20.40 1.59 14.83
C HIS A 74 20.27 2.22 16.22
N ARG A 75 19.05 2.54 16.66
CA ARG A 75 18.82 3.12 17.99
C ARG A 75 18.99 2.06 19.07
N GLU A 76 18.37 0.90 18.88
CA GLU A 76 18.46 -0.24 19.79
C GLU A 76 19.90 -0.72 19.90
N GLY A 77 20.58 -0.98 18.76
CA GLY A 77 21.97 -1.43 18.78
C GLY A 77 22.92 -0.46 19.47
N ARG A 78 22.76 0.87 19.29
CA ARG A 78 23.55 1.85 20.04
C ARG A 78 23.24 1.84 21.54
N GLN A 79 21.99 1.59 21.92
CA GLN A 79 21.61 1.52 23.34
C GLN A 79 22.17 0.24 23.97
N GLU A 80 22.03 -0.90 23.31
CA GLU A 80 22.57 -2.19 23.73
C GLU A 80 24.09 -2.12 23.88
N GLU A 81 24.81 -1.58 22.90
CA GLU A 81 26.27 -1.41 22.95
C GLU A 81 26.71 -0.56 24.15
N ARG A 82 25.99 0.53 24.46
CA ARG A 82 26.27 1.37 25.64
C ARG A 82 26.08 0.61 26.94
N LEU A 83 25.02 -0.19 27.03
CA LEU A 83 24.70 -0.99 28.22
C LEU A 83 25.71 -2.12 28.41
N GLU A 84 26.06 -2.83 27.34
CA GLU A 84 27.09 -3.88 27.36
C GLU A 84 28.45 -3.32 27.77
N THR A 85 28.86 -2.19 27.18
CA THR A 85 30.11 -1.51 27.54
C THR A 85 30.11 -1.09 29.01
N ALA A 86 29.00 -0.53 29.49
CA ALA A 86 28.88 -0.12 30.89
C ALA A 86 28.97 -1.30 31.86
N ARG A 87 28.31 -2.42 31.55
CA ARG A 87 28.41 -3.66 32.33
C ARG A 87 29.84 -4.18 32.38
N ALA A 88 30.50 -4.28 31.23
CA ALA A 88 31.88 -4.75 31.15
C ALA A 88 32.85 -3.87 31.96
N PHE A 89 32.69 -2.55 31.92
CA PHE A 89 33.51 -1.64 32.73
C PHE A 89 33.20 -1.74 34.22
N LYS A 90 31.94 -1.91 34.60
CA LYS A 90 31.52 -2.09 36.00
C LYS A 90 32.11 -3.39 36.58
N GLU A 91 32.08 -4.48 35.82
CA GLU A 91 32.71 -5.76 36.19
C GLU A 91 34.23 -5.65 36.36
N GLN A 92 34.89 -4.77 35.61
CA GLN A 92 36.31 -4.46 35.74
C GLN A 92 36.63 -3.47 36.88
N GLY A 93 35.62 -3.03 37.65
CA GLY A 93 35.80 -2.11 38.78
C GLY A 93 36.08 -0.67 38.37
N VAL A 94 35.74 -0.27 37.14
CA VAL A 94 35.86 1.12 36.69
C VAL A 94 34.85 1.99 37.42
N ASP A 95 35.27 3.19 37.82
CA ASP A 95 34.42 4.15 38.53
C ASP A 95 33.18 4.57 37.70
N ALA A 96 32.01 4.65 38.35
CA ALA A 96 30.74 4.93 37.71
C ALA A 96 30.71 6.28 36.97
N ALA A 97 31.43 7.30 37.46
CA ALA A 97 31.52 8.59 36.77
C ALA A 97 32.34 8.52 35.48
N VAL A 98 33.37 7.65 35.46
CA VAL A 98 34.16 7.38 34.25
C VAL A 98 33.31 6.60 33.23
N ILE A 99 32.55 5.60 33.70
CA ILE A 99 31.63 4.83 32.84
C ILE A 99 30.57 5.76 32.23
N ALA A 100 29.94 6.63 33.03
CA ALA A 100 28.94 7.59 32.57
C ALA A 100 29.48 8.51 31.46
N LYS A 101 30.71 8.99 31.63
CA LYS A 101 31.38 9.82 30.62
C LYS A 101 31.68 9.05 29.32
N ALA A 102 32.01 7.76 29.42
CA ALA A 102 32.37 6.94 28.27
C ALA A 102 31.14 6.45 27.47
N THR A 103 30.07 6.04 28.16
CA THR A 103 28.88 5.43 27.53
C THR A 103 27.75 6.42 27.31
N GLY A 104 27.78 7.58 27.98
CA GLY A 104 26.72 8.57 27.96
C GLY A 104 25.47 8.17 28.75
N LEU A 105 25.54 7.10 29.54
CA LEU A 105 24.49 6.71 30.49
C LEU A 105 24.56 7.57 31.75
N SER A 106 23.43 7.75 32.41
CA SER A 106 23.37 8.39 33.73
C SER A 106 23.95 7.49 34.82
N LEU A 107 24.39 8.09 35.92
CA LEU A 107 24.88 7.34 37.09
C LEU A 107 23.82 6.38 37.62
N SER A 108 22.55 6.80 37.67
CA SER A 108 21.45 5.93 38.10
C SER A 108 21.25 4.72 37.19
N GLU A 109 21.39 4.88 35.87
CA GLU A 109 21.34 3.75 34.93
C GLU A 109 22.50 2.78 35.18
N ILE A 110 23.70 3.30 35.43
CA ILE A 110 24.90 2.47 35.68
C ILE A 110 24.83 1.75 37.02
N GLU A 111 24.30 2.40 38.06
CA GLU A 111 24.09 1.80 39.37
C GLU A 111 23.09 0.65 39.32
N ALA A 112 22.06 0.78 38.47
CA ALA A 112 21.02 -0.22 38.26
C ALA A 112 21.42 -1.41 37.36
N LEU A 113 22.55 -1.35 36.65
CA LEU A 113 23.10 -2.46 35.84
C LEU A 113 23.70 -3.58 36.68
#